data_AF-A0A848N3A5-F1
#
_entry.id   AF-A0A848N3A5-F1
#
_cell.length_a   1.000
_cell.length_b   1.000
_cell.length_c   1.000
_cell.angle_alpha   90.00
_cell.angle_beta   90.00
_cell.angle_gamma   90.00
#
_symmetry.space_group_name_H-M   'P 1'
#
loop_
_entity.id
_entity.type
_entity.pdbx_description
1 polymer ?
#
loop_
_entity_poly.entity_id
_entity_poly.type
_entity_poly.pdbx_seq_one_letter_code
_entity_poly.pdbx_strand_id
1 'polypeptide(L)'
;MGFYLYKGLKKPLVFFGLKGKYIFYAVGVIGGGVVSALVLSKFGLLGSLLGLAVTAGGVYFIFKRQDKYGLYDKTKNFDQILIFPKRLNNKRIFQHGTNKKTGI
;
A
#
# COMPACT_ATOMS: atom_id res chain seq x y z
N MET A 1 5.25 14.75 -2.26
CA MET A 1 5.48 14.09 -0.95
C MET A 1 4.13 13.80 -0.31
N GLY A 2 3.63 12.56 -0.35
CA GLY A 2 2.33 12.18 0.21
C GLY A 2 2.46 11.75 1.68
N PHE A 3 1.56 12.20 2.55
CA PHE A 3 1.57 11.84 3.97
C PHE A 3 1.02 10.42 4.18
N TYR A 4 1.67 9.64 5.05
CA TYR A 4 1.17 8.33 5.48
C TYR A 4 -0.02 8.51 6.42
N LEU A 5 -1.24 8.46 5.88
CA LEU A 5 -2.48 8.52 6.66
C LEU A 5 -2.75 7.17 7.31
N TYR A 6 -2.38 7.05 8.58
CA TYR A 6 -2.65 5.84 9.37
C TYR A 6 -4.08 5.78 9.93
N LYS A 7 -4.88 6.88 9.92
CA LYS A 7 -6.31 6.93 10.33
C LYS A 7 -6.69 5.94 11.46
N GLY A 8 -5.98 5.98 12.59
CA GLY A 8 -6.25 5.13 13.77
C GLY A 8 -5.71 3.69 13.71
N LEU A 9 -5.14 3.24 12.58
CA LEU A 9 -4.39 1.99 12.49
C LEU A 9 -2.99 2.13 13.08
N LYS A 10 -2.52 1.06 13.72
CA LYS A 10 -1.12 0.95 14.14
C LYS A 10 -0.19 1.04 12.91
N LYS A 11 0.99 1.65 13.11
CA LYS A 11 2.04 1.72 12.09
C LYS A 11 2.42 0.27 11.69
N PRO A 12 2.42 -0.06 10.39
CA PRO A 12 2.83 -1.38 9.95
C PRO A 12 4.33 -1.57 10.19
N LEU A 13 4.75 -2.82 10.37
CA LEU A 13 6.17 -3.17 10.45
C LEU A 13 6.85 -2.74 9.14
N VAL A 14 7.99 -2.04 9.27
CA VAL A 14 8.80 -1.58 8.14
C VAL A 14 10.20 -2.12 8.33
N PHE A 15 10.74 -2.78 7.30
CA PHE A 15 12.10 -3.30 7.28
C PHE A 15 12.74 -2.94 5.94
N PHE A 16 13.81 -2.15 5.97
CA PHE A 16 14.51 -1.65 4.77
C PHE A 16 13.56 -1.08 3.69
N GLY A 17 12.54 -0.32 4.11
CA GLY A 17 11.55 0.29 3.20
C GLY A 17 10.41 -0.63 2.76
N LEU A 18 10.55 -1.95 2.93
CA LEU A 18 9.46 -2.90 2.74
C LEU A 18 8.52 -2.90 3.95
N LYS A 19 7.23 -3.11 3.70
CA LYS A 19 6.17 -3.02 4.72
C LYS A 19 5.36 -4.31 4.76
N GLY A 20 5.02 -4.77 5.96
CA GLY A 20 4.11 -5.90 6.21
C GLY A 20 4.33 -7.09 5.28
N LYS A 21 3.31 -7.45 4.47
CA LYS A 21 3.32 -8.64 3.59
C LYS A 21 4.52 -8.72 2.65
N TYR A 22 5.06 -7.59 2.21
CA TYR A 22 6.19 -7.56 1.29
C TYR A 22 7.52 -7.96 1.93
N ILE A 23 7.64 -7.85 3.26
CA ILE A 23 8.82 -8.33 3.99
C ILE A 23 8.91 -9.85 3.85
N PHE A 24 7.79 -10.56 4.00
CA PHE A 24 7.74 -12.02 3.85
C PHE A 24 8.09 -12.46 2.43
N TYR A 25 7.58 -11.75 1.42
CA TYR A 25 7.94 -12.01 0.02
C TYR A 25 9.43 -11.78 -0.24
N ALA A 26 10.02 -10.73 0.33
CA ALA A 26 11.45 -10.46 0.15
C ALA A 26 12.32 -11.52 0.81
N VAL A 27 11.96 -11.97 2.01
CA VAL A 27 12.65 -13.09 2.68
C VAL A 27 12.55 -14.36 1.81
N GLY A 28 11.38 -14.65 1.25
CA GLY A 28 11.19 -15.80 0.34
C GLY A 28 12.06 -15.70 -0.91
N VAL A 29 12.11 -14.54 -1.55
CA VAL A 29 12.94 -14.31 -2.75
C VAL A 29 14.43 -14.40 -2.43
N ILE A 30 14.89 -13.81 -1.32
CA ILE A 30 16.30 -13.87 -0.92
C ILE A 30 16.67 -15.32 -0.56
N GLY A 31 15.85 -16.00 0.23
CA GLY A 31 16.08 -17.40 0.61
C GLY A 31 16.12 -18.33 -0.60
N GLY A 32 15.12 -18.24 -1.49
CA GLY A 32 15.10 -18.99 -2.75
C GLY A 32 16.23 -18.60 -3.70
N GLY A 33 16.61 -17.32 -3.71
CA GLY A 33 17.74 -16.78 -4.45
C GLY A 33 19.07 -17.39 -4.06
N VAL A 34 19.34 -17.53 -2.76
CA VAL A 34 20.54 -18.20 -2.26
C VAL A 34 20.56 -19.67 -2.67
N VAL A 35 19.46 -20.40 -2.48
CA VAL A 35 19.37 -21.81 -2.86
C VAL A 35 19.57 -21.99 -4.37
N SER A 36 18.89 -21.17 -5.19
CA SER A 36 19.03 -21.23 -6.64
C SER A 36 20.45 -20.88 -7.11
N ALA A 37 21.11 -19.87 -6.52
CA ALA A 37 22.49 -19.53 -6.84
C ALA A 37 23.46 -20.68 -6.50
N LEU A 38 23.24 -21.41 -5.40
CA LEU A 38 24.02 -22.59 -5.04
C LEU A 38 23.81 -23.75 -6.02
N VAL A 39 22.57 -23.99 -6.47
CA VAL A 39 22.30 -25.02 -7.48
C VAL A 39 22.90 -24.64 -8.83
N LEU A 40 22.69 -23.38 -9.26
CA LEU A 40 23.19 -22.88 -10.55
C LEU A 40 24.73 -22.75 -10.56
N SER A 41 25.37 -22.59 -9.40
CA SER A 41 26.83 -22.60 -9.28
C SER A 41 27.48 -23.87 -9.85
N LYS A 42 26.75 -25.00 -9.94
CA LYS A 42 27.25 -26.22 -10.62
C LYS A 42 27.53 -26.00 -12.11
N PHE A 43 26.89 -25.01 -12.74
CA PHE A 43 27.15 -24.60 -14.11
C PHE A 43 28.27 -23.54 -14.21
N GLY A 44 29.01 -23.32 -13.12
CA GLY A 44 30.11 -22.36 -13.03
C GLY A 44 29.68 -20.95 -12.64
N LEU A 45 30.60 -19.99 -12.85
CA LEU A 45 30.42 -18.59 -12.46
C LEU A 45 29.18 -17.96 -13.09
N LEU A 46 28.93 -18.24 -14.37
CA LEU A 46 27.78 -17.70 -15.12
C LEU A 46 26.44 -18.12 -14.50
N GLY A 47 26.33 -19.36 -14.02
CA GLY A 47 25.13 -19.82 -13.32
C GLY A 47 24.91 -19.07 -12.01
N SER A 48 25.96 -18.89 -11.21
CA SER A 48 25.87 -18.12 -9.95
C SER A 48 25.49 -16.65 -10.18
N LEU A 49 26.05 -16.02 -11.23
CA LEU A 49 25.72 -14.65 -11.64
C LEU A 49 24.26 -14.54 -12.09
N LEU A 50 23.76 -15.51 -12.85
CA LEU A 50 22.34 -15.58 -13.23
C LEU A 50 21.44 -15.69 -12.00
N GLY A 51 21.77 -16.57 -11.05
CA GLY A 51 21.02 -16.71 -9.80
C GLY A 51 20.95 -15.41 -9.01
N LEU A 52 22.08 -14.70 -8.88
CA LEU A 52 22.14 -13.39 -8.24
C LEU A 52 21.32 -12.32 -8.99
N ALA A 53 21.43 -12.27 -10.32
CA ALA A 53 20.69 -11.32 -11.14
C ALA A 53 19.17 -11.51 -11.02
N VAL A 54 18.70 -12.76 -11.05
CA VAL A 54 17.28 -13.10 -10.86
C VAL A 54 16.81 -12.71 -9.45
N THR A 55 17.63 -12.98 -8.43
CA THR A 55 17.32 -12.63 -7.04
C THR A 55 17.20 -11.10 -6.86
N ALA A 56 18.16 -10.34 -7.40
CA ALA A 56 18.13 -8.89 -7.38
C ALA A 56 16.91 -8.33 -8.12
N GLY A 57 16.59 -8.90 -9.29
CA GLY A 57 15.38 -8.56 -10.05
C GLY A 57 14.09 -8.86 -9.27
N GLY A 58 14.03 -9.99 -8.56
CA GLY A 58 12.90 -10.37 -7.71
C GLY A 58 12.70 -9.41 -6.55
N VAL A 59 13.77 -9.02 -5.86
CA VAL A 59 13.71 -8.02 -4.79
C VAL A 59 13.24 -6.67 -5.33
N TYR A 60 13.82 -6.20 -6.45
CA TYR A 60 13.40 -4.97 -7.11
C TYR A 60 11.90 -5.00 -7.51
N PHE A 61 11.44 -6.13 -8.03
CA PHE A 61 10.03 -6.32 -8.39
C PHE A 61 9.11 -6.20 -7.16
N ILE A 62 9.52 -6.69 -6.00
CA ILE A 62 8.75 -6.55 -4.75
C ILE A 62 8.61 -5.07 -4.35
N PHE A 63 9.68 -4.29 -4.41
CA PHE A 63 9.61 -2.84 -4.16
C PHE A 63 8.62 -2.15 -5.11
N LYS A 64 8.76 -2.41 -6.42
CA LYS A 64 7.87 -1.85 -7.43
C LYS A 64 6.41 -2.27 -7.23
N ARG A 65 6.18 -3.51 -6.79
CA ARG A 65 4.83 -4.02 -6.47
C ARG A 65 4.26 -3.34 -5.24
N GLN A 66 5.07 -3.15 -4.20
CA GLN A 66 4.67 -2.44 -2.99
C GLN A 66 4.24 -1.01 -3.30
N ASP A 67 4.99 -0.29 -4.13
CA ASP A 67 4.69 1.10 -4.47
C ASP A 67 3.41 1.22 -5.31
N LYS A 68 3.15 0.26 -6.21
CA LYS A 68 1.96 0.27 -7.07
C LYS A 68 0.67 -0.17 -6.38
N TYR A 69 0.72 -1.28 -5.64
CA TYR A 69 -0.48 -1.91 -5.08
C TYR A 69 -0.71 -1.51 -3.62
N GLY A 70 0.31 -1.01 -2.93
CA GLY A 70 0.23 -0.67 -1.52
C GLY A 70 0.11 -1.90 -0.61
N LEU A 71 -0.04 -1.65 0.69
CA LEU A 71 -0.01 -2.70 1.70
C LEU A 71 -1.32 -3.47 1.85
N TYR A 72 -2.43 -2.79 1.57
CA TYR A 72 -3.78 -3.32 1.74
C TYR A 72 -4.46 -3.41 0.39
N ASP A 73 -5.13 -4.53 0.14
CA ASP A 73 -5.93 -4.70 -1.06
C ASP A 73 -7.23 -3.89 -0.86
N LYS A 74 -7.18 -2.63 -1.29
CA LYS A 74 -8.34 -1.74 -1.28
C LYS A 74 -9.13 -1.95 -2.56
N THR A 75 -10.41 -2.28 -2.44
CA THR A 75 -11.35 -2.24 -3.56
C THR A 75 -11.32 -0.85 -4.16
N LYS A 76 -10.93 -0.76 -5.44
CA LYS A 76 -10.87 0.51 -6.14
C LYS A 76 -12.23 0.73 -6.81
N ASN A 77 -13.06 1.52 -6.16
CA ASN A 77 -14.36 1.92 -6.69
C ASN A 77 -14.15 3.15 -7.59
N PHE A 78 -13.64 2.94 -8.81
CA PHE A 78 -13.46 4.03 -9.77
C PHE A 78 -14.78 4.48 -10.41
N ASP A 79 -15.75 3.58 -10.54
CA ASP A 79 -17.02 3.82 -11.22
C ASP A 79 -18.21 4.04 -10.26
N GLN A 80 -17.96 4.23 -8.96
CA GLN A 80 -19.02 4.39 -7.96
C GLN A 80 -19.04 5.80 -7.38
N ILE A 81 -20.21 6.42 -7.41
CA ILE A 81 -20.47 7.68 -6.70
C ILE A 81 -20.75 7.35 -5.23
N LEU A 82 -19.77 7.58 -4.36
CA LEU A 82 -19.93 7.45 -2.91
C LEU A 82 -20.68 8.67 -2.37
N ILE A 83 -22.01 8.59 -2.29
CA ILE A 83 -22.84 9.62 -1.65
C ILE A 83 -22.77 9.41 -0.14
N PHE A 84 -21.94 10.19 0.55
CA PHE A 84 -21.97 10.25 2.01
C PHE A 84 -23.12 11.17 2.43
N PRO A 85 -24.13 10.68 3.18
CA PRO A 85 -25.19 11.54 3.67
C PRO A 85 -24.56 12.60 4.58
N LYS A 86 -24.71 13.87 4.20
CA LYS A 86 -24.21 15.02 4.96
C LYS A 86 -25.06 15.20 6.22
N ARG A 87 -24.85 14.38 7.25
CA ARG A 87 -25.39 14.63 8.61
C ARG A 87 -24.57 15.73 9.29
N LEU A 88 -24.65 16.95 8.78
CA LEU A 88 -24.26 18.14 9.55
C LEU A 88 -25.47 18.60 10.35
N ASN A 89 -25.62 18.09 11.57
CA ASN A 89 -26.60 18.61 12.53
C ASN A 89 -26.05 19.91 13.15
N ASN A 90 -25.99 20.99 12.37
CA ASN A 90 -25.66 22.31 12.90
C ASN A 90 -26.93 23.11 13.19
N LYS A 91 -27.52 22.88 14.37
CA LYS A 91 -28.75 23.55 14.82
C LYS A 91 -28.65 25.08 14.88
N ARG A 92 -27.45 25.66 14.83
CA ARG A 92 -27.26 27.13 14.86
C ARG A 92 -27.61 27.82 13.53
N ILE A 93 -27.40 27.17 12.38
CA ILE A 93 -27.62 27.79 11.06
C ILE A 93 -29.11 27.82 10.70
N PHE A 94 -29.88 26.80 11.09
CA PHE A 94 -31.31 26.70 10.76
C PHE A 94 -32.23 27.62 11.58
N GLN A 95 -31.77 28.18 12.70
CA GLN A 95 -32.61 29.04 13.56
C GLN A 95 -32.79 30.47 13.03
N HIS A 96 -31.98 30.90 12.05
CA HIS A 96 -32.06 32.26 11.52
C HIS A 96 -33.06 32.43 10.37
N GLY A 97 -33.70 31.36 9.90
CA GLY A 97 -34.61 31.38 8.74
C GLY A 97 -36.08 31.65 9.04
N THR A 98 -36.53 31.63 10.30
CA THR A 98 -37.97 31.61 10.64
C THR A 98 -38.52 32.88 11.29
N ASN A 99 -37.76 33.99 11.35
CA ASN A 99 -38.21 35.24 11.99
C ASN A 99 -38.38 36.41 11.00
N LYS A 100 -39.05 36.18 9.87
CA LYS A 100 -39.73 37.24 9.11
C LYS A 100 -41.20 36.87 8.96
N LYS A 101 -41.97 37.08 10.03
CA LYS A 101 -43.41 37.27 9.90
C LYS A 101 -43.62 38.71 9.46
N THR A 102 -43.87 38.92 8.17
CA THR A 102 -44.38 40.19 7.67
C THR A 102 -45.82 40.31 8.17
N GLY A 103 -46.05 41.19 9.14
CA GLY A 103 -47.40 41.60 9.54
C GLY A 103 -48.05 42.37 8.40
N ILE A 104 -49.31 42.02 8.12
CA ILE A 104 -50.25 42.81 7.33
C ILE A 104 -50.71 43.98 8.20
#